data_AF-A0A3N4KHY2-F1
#
_entry.id   AF-A0A3N4KHY2-F1
#
_cell.length_a   1.000
_cell.length_b   1.000
_cell.length_c   1.000
_cell.angle_alpha   90.00
_cell.angle_beta   90.00
_cell.angle_gamma   90.00
#
_symmetry.space_group_name_H-M   'P 1'
#
loop_
_entity.id
_entity.type
_entity.pdbx_description
1 polymer ?
#
loop_
_entity_poly.entity_id
_entity_poly.type
_entity_poly.pdbx_seq_one_letter_code
_entity_poly.pdbx_strand_id
1 'polypeptide(L)' 'MPRAVKGVLIECDPSIKAIILKIDKDSGHGYIVEDLDDETLVVKEPKLAELKSRLLRGLVCAVDDDDHEGEGAESASG' A
#
# COMPACT_ATOMS: atom_id res chain seq x y z
N MET A 1 9.01 13.67 25.24
CA MET A 1 8.32 12.42 25.63
C MET A 1 8.28 11.53 24.41
N PRO A 2 8.60 10.22 24.51
CA PRO A 2 8.59 9.33 23.35
C PRO A 2 7.16 9.15 22.82
N ARG A 3 6.98 9.26 21.50
CA ARG A 3 5.74 8.93 20.80
C ARG A 3 5.99 7.66 19.99
N ALA A 4 5.18 6.63 20.24
CA ALA A 4 5.19 5.41 19.46
C ALA A 4 3.93 5.41 18.57
N VAL A 5 4.11 5.19 17.28
CA VAL A 5 3.02 5.10 16.31
C VAL A 5 3.02 3.69 15.75
N LYS A 6 1.85 3.04 15.76
CA LYS A 6 1.68 1.72 15.15
C LYS A 6 1.59 1.87 13.64
N GLY A 7 2.44 1.16 12.93
CA GLY A 7 2.50 1.16 11.47
C GLY A 7 3.45 0.09 10.97
N VAL A 8 3.43 -0.10 9.66
CA VAL A 8 4.30 -1.03 8.96
C VAL A 8 5.40 -0.23 8.27
N LEU A 9 6.65 -0.56 8.59
CA LEU A 9 7.80 -0.03 7.89
C LEU A 9 7.90 -0.71 6.52
N ILE A 10 7.96 0.11 5.47
CA ILE A 10 8.19 -0.36 4.10
C ILE A 10 9.51 0.24 3.63
N GLU A 11 10.37 -0.63 3.09
CA GLU A 11 11.57 -0.26 2.37
C GLU A 11 11.32 -0.51 0.87
N CYS A 12 11.50 0.51 0.05
CA CYS A 12 11.20 0.48 -1.38
C CYS A 12 11.99 1.55 -2.15
N ASP A 13 12.25 1.28 -3.43
CA ASP A 13 12.94 2.20 -4.33
C ASP A 13 12.22 3.57 -4.44
N PRO A 14 12.94 4.69 -4.65
CA PRO A 14 12.35 6.02 -4.81
C PRO A 14 11.26 6.09 -5.89
N SER A 15 11.36 5.25 -6.94
CA SER A 15 10.37 5.14 -8.00
C SER A 15 9.03 4.59 -7.50
N ILE A 16 9.08 3.55 -6.67
CA ILE A 16 7.89 2.94 -6.05
C ILE A 16 7.31 3.89 -5.02
N LYS A 17 8.16 4.55 -4.22
CA LYS A 17 7.75 5.59 -3.26
C LYS A 17 6.98 6.71 -3.96
N ALA A 18 7.42 7.16 -5.13
CA ALA A 18 6.70 8.18 -5.91
C ALA A 18 5.28 7.74 -6.30
N ILE A 19 5.10 6.46 -6.64
CA ILE A 19 3.77 5.88 -6.94
C ILE A 19 2.93 5.81 -5.66
N ILE A 20 3.51 5.36 -4.54
CA ILE A 20 2.84 5.32 -3.23
C ILE A 20 2.35 6.71 -2.83
N LEU A 21 3.21 7.73 -2.93
CA LEU A 21 2.86 9.12 -2.66
C LEU A 21 1.74 9.63 -3.58
N LYS A 22 1.68 9.17 -4.82
CA LYS A 22 0.62 9.54 -5.76
C LYS A 22 -0.72 8.89 -5.39
N ILE A 23 -0.71 7.62 -5.01
CA ILE A 23 -1.90 6.90 -4.50
C ILE A 23 -2.39 7.52 -3.19
N ASP A 24 -1.46 7.87 -2.31
CA ASP A 24 -1.77 8.50 -1.02
C ASP A 24 -2.39 9.88 -1.21
N LYS A 25 -1.85 10.71 -2.13
CA LYS A 25 -2.44 12.00 -2.53
C LYS A 25 -3.85 11.85 -3.11
N ASP A 26 -4.06 10.90 -4.02
CA ASP A 26 -5.36 10.62 -4.64
C ASP A 26 -6.44 10.27 -3.60
N SER A 27 -6.01 9.64 -2.50
CA SER A 27 -6.90 9.18 -1.44
C SER A 27 -6.94 10.09 -0.20
N GLY A 28 -6.35 11.29 -0.29
CA GLY A 28 -6.39 12.29 0.78
C GLY A 28 -5.45 12.01 1.97
N HIS A 29 -4.25 11.49 1.72
CA HIS A 29 -3.24 11.21 2.75
C HIS A 29 -3.67 10.17 3.80
N GLY A 30 -4.37 9.14 3.31
CA GLY A 30 -4.95 8.09 4.14
C GLY A 30 -4.00 6.94 4.49
N TYR A 31 -2.92 6.73 3.73
CA TYR A 31 -2.09 5.51 3.80
C TYR A 31 -0.79 5.74 4.56
N ILE A 32 -0.07 6.82 4.25
CA ILE A 32 1.23 7.11 4.83
C ILE A 32 1.02 7.74 6.22
N VAL A 33 1.74 7.22 7.20
CA VAL A 33 1.77 7.75 8.57
C VAL A 33 2.90 8.75 8.70
N GLU A 34 4.09 8.33 8.30
CA GLU A 34 5.32 9.12 8.42
C GLU A 34 6.29 8.75 7.30
N ASP A 35 6.95 9.76 6.76
CA ASP A 35 8.04 9.61 5.80
C ASP A 35 9.37 9.68 6.57
N LEU A 36 10.16 8.61 6.54
CA LEU A 36 11.40 8.52 7.32
C LEU A 36 12.60 8.96 6.48
N ASP A 37 12.77 8.36 5.31
CA ASP A 37 13.85 8.67 4.37
C ASP A 37 13.39 8.43 2.92
N ASP A 38 14.26 8.67 1.93
CA ASP A 38 13.96 8.49 0.49
C ASP A 38 13.55 7.07 0.09
N GLU A 39 13.96 6.07 0.86
CA GLU A 39 13.70 4.65 0.58
C GLU A 39 12.78 3.99 1.62
N THR A 40 12.48 4.69 2.72
CA THR A 40 11.74 4.13 3.86
C THR A 40 10.57 5.01 4.26
N LEU A 41 9.40 4.39 4.41
CA LEU A 41 8.19 5.08 4.86
C LEU A 41 7.33 4.16 5.73
N VAL A 42 6.54 4.77 6.61
CA VAL A 42 5.63 4.07 7.52
C VAL A 42 4.20 4.17 6.99
N VAL A 43 3.55 3.01 6.80
CA VAL A 43 2.16 2.91 6.33
C VAL A 43 1.25 2.41 7.44
N LYS A 44 -0.03 2.79 7.39
CA LYS A 44 -1.05 2.22 8.27
C LYS A 44 -1.27 0.75 7.97
N GLU A 45 -1.11 -0.09 8.99
CA GLU A 45 -1.29 -1.54 8.94
C GLU A 45 -2.58 -2.02 8.22
N PRO A 46 -3.80 -1.48 8.50
CA PRO A 46 -5.02 -1.93 7.82
C PRO A 46 -5.08 -1.52 6.33
N LYS A 47 -4.28 -0.53 5.93
CA LYS A 47 -4.25 0.04 4.59
C LYS A 47 -3.16 -0.58 3.72
N LEU A 48 -2.26 -1.38 4.30
CA LEU A 48 -1.15 -2.00 3.60
C LEU A 48 -1.61 -2.96 2.49
N ALA A 49 -2.61 -3.80 2.75
CA ALA A 49 -3.11 -4.78 1.78
C ALA A 49 -3.72 -4.09 0.55
N GLU A 50 -4.51 -3.04 0.78
CA GLU A 50 -5.09 -2.21 -0.26
C GLU A 50 -4.02 -1.45 -1.05
N LEU A 51 -3.01 -0.89 -0.35
CA LEU A 51 -1.89 -0.20 -0.99
C LEU A 51 -1.08 -1.14 -1.88
N LYS A 52 -0.74 -2.34 -1.41
CA LYS A 52 -0.04 -3.37 -2.20
C LYS A 52 -0.82 -3.75 -3.45
N SER A 53 -2.13 -3.94 -3.33
CA SER A 53 -2.99 -4.29 -4.48
C SER A 53 -3.05 -3.15 -5.50
N ARG A 54 -3.17 -1.89 -5.05
CA ARG A 54 -3.16 -0.72 -5.94
C ARG A 54 -1.80 -0.50 -6.60
N LEU A 55 -0.71 -0.72 -5.87
CA LEU A 55 0.65 -0.67 -6.40
C LEU A 55 0.85 -1.73 -7.47
N LEU A 56 0.49 -2.98 -7.17
CA LEU A 56 0.60 -4.09 -8.11
C LEU A 56 -0.20 -3.78 -9.37
N ARG A 57 -1.44 -3.29 -9.26
CA ARG A 57 -2.27 -2.90 -10.41
C ARG A 57 -1.65 -1.77 -11.26
N GLY A 58 -1.01 -0.79 -10.61
CA GLY A 58 -0.32 0.30 -11.30
C GLY A 58 0.93 -0.15 -12.04
N LEU A 59 1.66 -1.13 -11.49
CA LEU A 59 2.82 -1.77 -12.12
C LEU A 59 2.40 -2.75 -13.22
N VAL A 60 1.36 -3.55 -12.99
CA VAL A 60 0.82 -4.52 -13.96
C VAL A 60 0.29 -3.83 -15.21
N CYS A 61 -0.29 -2.62 -15.10
CA CYS A 61 -0.68 -1.87 -16.30
C CYS A 61 0.53 -1.50 -17.21
N ALA A 62 1.76 -1.58 -16.71
CA ALA A 62 2.98 -1.43 -17.50
C ALA A 62 3.55 -2.77 -18.00
N VAL A 63 3.06 -3.90 -17.48
CA VAL A 63 3.44 -5.28 -17.82
C VAL A 63 2.16 -6.11 -17.91
N ASP A 64 1.45 -6.01 -19.03
CA ASP A 64 0.30 -6.88 -19.34
C ASP A 64 0.74 -8.35 -19.36
N ASP A 65 0.19 -9.19 -18.46
CA ASP A 65 -0.16 -10.62 -18.62
C ASP A 65 -0.84 -11.17 -17.31
N ASP A 66 -2.12 -11.56 -17.41
CA ASP A 66 -2.94 -12.55 -16.65
C ASP A 66 -3.11 -12.56 -15.09
N ASP A 67 -4.39 -12.60 -14.68
CA ASP A 67 -5.08 -13.28 -13.55
C ASP A 67 -4.65 -13.19 -12.07
N HIS A 68 -5.59 -12.74 -11.20
CA HIS A 68 -6.36 -13.62 -10.29
C HIS A 68 -7.43 -12.83 -9.51
N GLU A 69 -8.70 -13.11 -9.81
CA GLU A 69 -9.87 -12.69 -9.02
C GLU A 69 -9.73 -13.22 -7.58
N GLY A 70 -9.70 -12.32 -6.60
CA GLY A 70 -9.75 -12.69 -5.19
C GLY A 70 -11.11 -13.28 -4.85
N GLU A 71 -11.19 -14.61 -4.81
CA GLU A 71 -12.34 -15.38 -4.36
C GLU A 71 -12.68 -14.98 -2.90
N GLY A 72 -13.73 -14.17 -2.77
CA GLY A 72 -14.31 -13.82 -1.48
C GLY A 72 -15.00 -15.05 -0.91
N ALA A 73 -14.46 -15.60 0.18
CA ALA A 73 -15.07 -16.68 0.94
C ALA A 73 -16.46 -16.27 1.43
N GLU A 74 -17.50 -16.74 0.75
CA GLU A 74 -18.85 -16.76 1.29
C GLU A 74 -18.91 -17.90 2.32
N SER A 75 -18.89 -17.53 3.60
CA SER A 75 -19.07 -18.46 4.71
C SER A 75 -20.13 -17.90 5.65
N ALA A 76 -21.39 -18.23 5.38
CA ALA A 76 -22.53 -18.23 6.30
C ALA A 76 -23.73 -18.81 5.54
N SER A 77 -24.56 -19.74 5.99
CA SER A 77 -24.66 -20.55 7.21
C SER A 77 -25.68 -21.65 6.86
N GLY A 78 -25.45 -22.88 7.34
CA GLY A 78 -26.45 -23.96 7.38
C GLY A 78 -26.75 -24.32 8.83
#